data_AF-A0A6L3XA56-F1
#
_entry.id   AF-A0A6L3XA56-F1
#
_cell.length_a   1.000
_cell.length_b   1.000
_cell.length_c   1.000
_cell.angle_alpha   90.00
_cell.angle_beta   90.00
_cell.angle_gamma   90.00
#
_symmetry.space_group_name_H-M   'P 1'
#
loop_
_entity.id
_entity.type
_entity.pdbx_description
1 polymer ?
#
loop_
_entity_poly.entity_id
_entity_poly.type
_entity_poly.pdbx_seq_one_letter_code
_entity_poly.pdbx_strand_id
1 'polypeptide(L)'
;ICSLALIANLQNTDAAAGMTKELTDEGAITDHERAIFATFQTSGSAIITNYFSSGAALFTFITVPVITPLAVILVFKFVGANFLRLWIAHMEVRRVQEER
;
A
#
# COMPACT_ATOMS: atom_id res chain seq x y z
N ILE A 1 14.66 0.56 6.41
CA ILE A 1 14.66 0.18 4.99
C ILE A 1 13.24 -0.16 4.49
N CYS A 2 12.43 -0.91 5.25
CA CYS A 2 10.99 -1.10 4.93
C CYS A 2 10.20 0.22 4.83
N SER A 3 10.44 1.20 5.70
CA SER A 3 9.78 2.51 5.60
C SER A 3 10.10 3.23 4.28
N LEU A 4 11.31 3.05 3.75
CA LEU A 4 11.72 3.62 2.46
C LEU A 4 10.99 2.93 1.30
N ALA A 5 10.88 1.59 1.35
CA ALA A 5 10.06 0.84 0.40
C ALA A 5 8.58 1.26 0.43
N LEU A 6 8.04 1.60 1.60
CA LEU A 6 6.68 2.08 1.76
C LEU A 6 6.50 3.50 1.21
N ILE A 7 7.49 4.38 1.39
CA ILE A 7 7.50 5.73 0.79
C ILE A 7 7.56 5.63 -0.74
N ALA A 8 8.43 4.79 -1.28
CA ALA A 8 8.47 4.56 -2.72
C ALA A 8 7.15 3.98 -3.23
N ASN A 9 6.48 3.11 -2.47
CA ASN A 9 5.17 2.58 -2.87
C ASN A 9 4.11 3.68 -2.99
N LEU A 10 4.23 4.81 -2.29
CA LEU A 10 3.33 5.95 -2.46
C LEU A 10 3.53 6.66 -3.79
N GLN A 11 4.70 6.50 -4.42
CA GLN A 11 5.09 7.18 -5.67
C GLN A 11 5.13 6.22 -6.86
N ASN A 12 5.60 5.00 -6.69
CA ASN A 12 5.77 4.01 -7.74
C ASN A 12 5.69 2.59 -7.17
N THR A 13 4.76 1.79 -7.70
CA THR A 13 4.56 0.38 -7.34
C THR A 13 5.79 -0.47 -7.62
N ASP A 14 6.40 -0.28 -8.80
CA ASP A 14 7.43 -1.19 -9.30
C ASP A 14 8.73 -1.06 -8.51
N ALA A 15 9.10 0.19 -8.19
CA ALA A 15 10.26 0.48 -7.35
C ALA A 15 10.09 -0.09 -5.93
N ALA A 16 8.89 -0.04 -5.37
CA ALA A 16 8.60 -0.58 -4.05
C ALA A 16 8.66 -2.11 -4.01
N ALA A 17 8.16 -2.77 -5.05
CA ALA A 17 8.26 -4.22 -5.19
C ALA A 17 9.72 -4.68 -5.29
N GLY A 18 10.53 -3.95 -6.08
CA GLY A 18 11.99 -4.20 -6.19
C GLY A 18 12.70 -4.09 -4.83
N MET A 19 12.47 -3.01 -4.09
CA MET A 19 13.08 -2.84 -2.77
C MET A 19 12.58 -3.85 -1.73
N THR A 20 11.34 -4.31 -1.83
CA THR A 20 10.79 -5.34 -0.95
C THR A 20 11.43 -6.70 -1.21
N LYS A 21 11.71 -7.00 -2.47
CA LYS A 21 12.48 -8.19 -2.84
C LYS A 21 13.89 -8.12 -2.28
N GLU A 22 14.59 -7.02 -2.49
CA GLU A 22 15.96 -6.83 -2.00
C GLU A 22 16.03 -6.96 -0.46
N LEU A 23 15.05 -6.41 0.26
CA LEU A 23 14.90 -6.58 1.71
C LEU A 23 14.75 -8.05 2.15
N THR A 24 14.11 -8.87 1.33
CA THR A 24 13.95 -10.31 1.61
C THR A 24 15.25 -11.05 1.30
N ASP A 25 15.87 -10.73 0.18
CA ASP A 25 17.11 -11.35 -0.29
C ASP A 25 18.29 -11.05 0.68
N GLU A 26 18.30 -9.88 1.32
CA GLU A 26 19.26 -9.52 2.38
C GLU A 26 18.96 -10.16 3.75
N GLY A 27 17.84 -10.89 3.88
CA GLY A 27 17.40 -11.50 5.14
C GLY A 27 16.89 -10.49 6.18
N ALA A 28 16.60 -9.25 5.78
CA ALA A 28 16.11 -8.21 6.67
C ALA A 28 14.60 -8.34 6.98
N ILE A 29 13.84 -9.05 6.13
CA ILE A 29 12.46 -9.46 6.38
C ILE A 29 12.26 -10.94 6.05
N THR A 30 11.39 -11.61 6.79
CA THR A 30 10.99 -13.00 6.51
C THR A 30 10.02 -13.09 5.33
N ASP A 31 9.88 -14.26 4.70
CA ASP A 31 8.91 -14.45 3.61
C ASP A 31 7.46 -14.17 4.02
N HIS A 32 7.12 -14.44 5.28
CA HIS A 32 5.80 -14.12 5.83
C HIS A 32 5.59 -12.61 5.97
N GLU A 33 6.58 -11.88 6.50
CA GLU A 33 6.55 -10.42 6.58
C GLU A 33 6.52 -9.77 5.21
N ARG A 34 7.27 -10.31 4.25
CA ARG A 34 7.23 -9.91 2.84
C ARG A 34 5.84 -10.08 2.24
N ALA A 35 5.15 -11.19 2.50
CA ALA A 35 3.79 -11.41 2.01
C ALA A 35 2.81 -10.37 2.58
N ILE A 36 2.86 -10.11 3.89
CA ILE A 36 2.05 -9.07 4.52
C ILE A 36 2.37 -7.69 3.92
N PHE A 37 3.65 -7.39 3.76
CA PHE A 37 4.13 -6.10 3.29
C PHE A 37 3.76 -5.85 1.82
N ALA A 38 3.92 -6.86 0.96
CA ALA A 38 3.48 -6.82 -0.42
C ALA A 38 1.97 -6.60 -0.51
N THR A 39 1.20 -7.26 0.36
CA THR A 39 -0.26 -7.10 0.36
C THR A 39 -0.70 -5.71 0.82
N PHE A 40 0.01 -5.13 1.80
CA PHE A 40 -0.19 -3.73 2.17
C PHE A 40 0.14 -2.79 1.00
N GLN A 41 1.20 -3.09 0.25
CA GLN A 41 1.59 -2.28 -0.90
C GLN A 41 0.55 -2.30 -2.02
N THR A 42 -0.01 -3.47 -2.34
CA THR A 42 -1.02 -3.65 -3.39
C THR A 42 -2.39 -3.07 -3.03
N SER A 43 -2.73 -2.95 -1.74
CA SER A 43 -4.00 -2.34 -1.28
C SER A 43 -4.20 -0.88 -1.70
N GLY A 44 -3.14 -0.19 -2.10
CA GLY A 44 -3.20 1.18 -2.60
C GLY A 44 -1.81 1.70 -2.96
N SER A 45 -1.38 1.40 -4.18
CA SER A 45 -0.04 1.78 -4.66
C SER A 45 -0.07 3.08 -5.49
N ALA A 46 1.10 3.72 -5.59
CA ALA A 46 1.39 4.89 -6.40
C ALA A 46 0.39 6.05 -6.25
N ILE A 47 -0.17 6.22 -5.04
CA ILE A 47 -1.26 7.17 -4.78
C ILE A 47 -0.91 8.61 -5.15
N ILE A 48 0.32 9.05 -4.85
CA ILE A 48 0.73 10.42 -5.14
C ILE A 48 0.80 10.63 -6.65
N THR A 49 1.47 9.71 -7.35
CA THR A 49 1.59 9.77 -8.81
C THR A 49 0.23 9.66 -9.50
N ASN A 50 -0.63 8.74 -9.06
CA ASN A 50 -1.99 8.60 -9.58
C ASN A 50 -2.83 9.86 -9.32
N TYR A 51 -2.71 10.47 -8.13
CA TYR A 51 -3.43 11.69 -7.80
C TYR A 51 -3.00 12.87 -8.68
N PHE A 52 -1.70 13.13 -8.81
CA PHE A 52 -1.21 14.25 -9.60
C PHE A 52 -1.32 14.01 -11.11
N SER A 53 -1.20 12.77 -11.58
CA SER A 53 -1.33 12.43 -13.00
C SER A 53 -2.78 12.50 -13.47
N SER A 54 -3.72 11.86 -12.76
CA SER A 54 -5.14 11.88 -13.13
C SER A 54 -5.86 13.17 -12.71
N GLY A 55 -5.44 13.79 -11.61
CA GLY A 55 -6.03 15.01 -11.07
C GLY A 55 -5.59 16.30 -11.76
N ALA A 56 -4.57 16.27 -12.63
CA ALA A 56 -4.02 17.46 -13.29
C ALA A 56 -5.09 18.30 -14.01
N ALA A 57 -6.03 17.67 -14.70
CA ALA A 57 -7.13 18.34 -15.39
C ALA A 57 -8.25 18.80 -14.45
N LEU A 58 -8.37 18.20 -13.26
CA LEU A 58 -9.39 18.50 -12.27
C LEU A 58 -8.95 19.65 -11.34
N PHE A 59 -7.65 19.86 -11.15
CA PHE A 59 -7.11 20.90 -10.27
C PHE A 59 -7.48 22.31 -10.70
N THR A 60 -7.75 22.55 -11.99
CA THR A 60 -8.21 23.84 -12.50
C THR A 60 -9.68 24.15 -12.17
N PHE A 61 -10.47 23.13 -11.84
CA PHE A 61 -11.90 23.27 -11.51
C PHE A 61 -12.20 23.18 -10.01
N ILE A 62 -11.25 22.70 -9.21
CA ILE A 62 -11.41 22.53 -7.77
C ILE A 62 -11.03 23.84 -7.05
N THR A 63 -11.97 24.38 -6.27
CA THR A 63 -11.77 25.58 -5.43
C THR A 63 -11.17 25.28 -4.05
N VAL A 64 -11.10 24.00 -3.64
CA VAL A 64 -10.50 23.59 -2.37
C VAL A 64 -8.99 23.33 -2.52
N PRO A 65 -8.20 23.44 -1.43
CA PRO A 65 -6.77 23.15 -1.49
C PRO A 65 -6.48 21.73 -2.01
N VAL A 66 -5.48 21.60 -2.88
CA VAL A 66 -5.04 20.31 -3.48
C VAL A 66 -4.67 19.25 -2.43
N ILE A 67 -4.35 19.67 -1.21
CA ILE A 67 -4.04 18.79 -0.08
C ILE A 67 -5.30 18.08 0.44
N THR A 68 -6.49 18.68 0.36
CA THR A 68 -7.72 18.12 0.94
C THR A 68 -8.11 16.78 0.33
N PRO A 69 -8.20 16.62 -1.01
CA PRO A 69 -8.49 15.31 -1.61
C PRO A 69 -7.36 14.31 -1.39
N LEU A 70 -6.10 14.76 -1.41
CA LEU A 70 -4.93 13.90 -1.14
C LEU A 70 -4.99 13.31 0.28
N ALA A 71 -5.37 14.11 1.27
CA ALA A 71 -5.55 13.66 2.65
C ALA A 71 -6.67 12.61 2.75
N VAL A 72 -7.79 12.81 2.04
CA VAL A 72 -8.88 11.82 1.97
C VAL A 72 -8.37 10.50 1.39
N ILE A 73 -7.63 10.54 0.28
CA ILE A 73 -7.08 9.32 -0.34
C ILE A 73 -6.11 8.60 0.62
N LEU A 74 -5.27 9.35 1.36
CA LEU A 74 -4.37 8.76 2.36
C LEU A 74 -5.13 8.10 3.53
N VAL A 75 -6.21 8.74 4.01
CA VAL A 75 -7.08 8.14 5.04
C VAL A 75 -7.74 6.87 4.52
N PHE A 76 -8.31 6.91 3.30
CA PHE A 76 -8.90 5.74 2.67
C PHE A 76 -7.90 4.61 2.45
N LYS A 77 -6.64 4.93 2.09
CA LYS A 77 -5.57 3.94 2.02
C LYS A 77 -5.34 3.30 3.38
N PHE A 78 -5.25 4.09 4.45
CA PHE A 78 -5.02 3.57 5.80
C PHE A 78 -6.17 2.65 6.24
N VAL A 79 -7.42 3.05 5.99
CA VAL A 79 -8.59 2.23 6.28
C VAL A 79 -8.60 0.95 5.43
N GLY A 80 -8.42 1.06 4.11
CA GLY A 80 -8.42 -0.06 3.19
C GLY A 80 -7.32 -1.08 3.49
N ALA A 81 -6.13 -0.61 3.86
CA ALA A 81 -5.03 -1.48 4.25
C ALA A 81 -5.31 -2.23 5.56
N ASN A 82 -5.92 -1.57 6.55
CA ASN A 82 -6.36 -2.24 7.79
C ASN A 82 -7.50 -3.24 7.52
N PHE A 83 -8.41 -2.93 6.59
CA PHE A 83 -9.48 -3.84 6.19
C PHE A 83 -8.92 -5.10 5.52
N LEU A 84 -7.94 -4.93 4.62
CA LEU A 84 -7.26 -6.06 3.98
C LEU A 84 -6.46 -6.89 4.99
N ARG A 85 -5.84 -6.25 5.98
CA ARG A 85 -5.17 -6.96 7.08
C ARG A 85 -6.14 -7.81 7.90
N LEU A 86 -7.32 -7.28 8.22
CA LEU A 86 -8.38 -8.03 8.89
C LEU A 86 -8.91 -9.17 8.03
N TRP A 87 -9.08 -8.95 6.72
CA TRP A 87 -9.52 -9.97 5.78
C TRP A 87 -8.55 -11.14 5.69
N ILE A 88 -7.24 -10.86 5.57
CA ILE A 88 -6.21 -11.90 5.55
C ILE A 88 -6.16 -12.65 6.87
N ALA A 89 -6.19 -11.94 8.00
CA ALA A 89 -6.23 -12.57 9.32
C ALA A 89 -7.45 -13.49 9.47
N HIS A 90 -8.62 -13.08 8.95
CA HIS A 90 -9.82 -13.90 8.97
C HIS A 90 -9.68 -15.15 8.07
N MET A 91 -9.09 -15.00 6.89
CA MET A 91 -8.83 -16.13 5.99
C MET A 91 -7.80 -17.13 6.54
N GLU A 92 -6.74 -16.65 7.18
CA GLU A 92 -5.73 -17.47 7.85
C GLU A 92 -6.39 -18.34 8.93
N VAL A 93 -7.23 -17.73 9.78
CA VAL A 93 -7.97 -18.44 10.83
C VAL A 93 -8.89 -19.51 10.25
N ARG A 94 -9.54 -19.24 9.11
CA ARG A 94 -10.38 -20.23 8.43
C ARG A 94 -9.59 -21.39 7.85
N ARG A 95 -8.43 -21.15 7.23
CA ARG A 95 -7.58 -22.22 6.71
C ARG A 95 -7.10 -23.16 7.81
N VAL A 96 -6.71 -22.62 8.97
CA VAL A 96 -6.29 -23.43 10.13
C VAL A 96 -7.43 -24.29 10.69
N GLN A 97 -8.69 -23.86 10.54
CA GLN A 97 -9.83 -24.69 10.92
C GLN A 97 -10.20 -25.76 9.89
N GLU A 98 -10.00 -25.51 8.60
CA GLU A 98 -10.24 -26.51 7.54
C GLU A 98 -9.15 -27.60 7.48
N GLU A 99 -7.94 -27.32 8.00
CA GLU A 99 -6.83 -28.29 8.07
C GLU A 99 -6.80 -29.13 9.36
N ARG A 100 -7.71 -28.91 10.32
CA ARG A 100 -7.90 -29.75 11.53
C ARG A 100 -9.05 -30.73 11.37
#